data_AF-A0A9E5KEV2-F1
#
_entry.id   AF-A0A9E5KEV2-F1
#
_cell.length_a   1.000
_cell.length_b   1.000
_cell.length_c   1.000
_cell.angle_alpha   90.00
_cell.angle_beta   90.00
_cell.angle_gamma   90.00
#
_symmetry.space_group_name_H-M   'P 1'
#
loop_
_entity.id
_entity.type
_entity.pdbx_description
1 polymer ?
#
loop_
_entity_poly.entity_id
_entity_poly.type
_entity_poly.pdbx_seq_one_letter_code
_entity_poly.pdbx_strand_id
1 'polypeptide(L)'
;ELGAAAFTTVAMGSQSYRSGRVLFWDEKGRKPVEADGSWAANLEKRSKQRGKPSQIQGWESGDRGSVVVPNDYMKLAGPWTGDTDPAPETAGG
;
A
#
# COMPACT_ATOMS: atom_id res chain seq x y z
N GLU A 1 16.37 10.80 19.50
CA GLU A 1 15.81 9.89 18.48
C GLU A 1 15.96 10.35 17.03
N LEU A 2 15.46 11.53 16.61
CA LEU A 2 15.53 11.98 15.20
C LEU A 2 16.95 11.96 14.59
N GLY A 3 17.97 12.39 15.34
CA GLY A 3 19.37 12.32 14.90
C GLY A 3 19.85 10.89 14.68
N ALA A 4 19.55 9.96 15.60
CA ALA A 4 19.93 8.56 15.48
C ALA A 4 19.26 7.88 14.27
N ALA A 5 17.99 8.19 14.01
CA ALA A 5 17.27 7.69 12.83
C ALA A 5 17.88 8.23 11.53
N ALA A 6 18.28 9.50 11.50
CA ALA A 6 18.95 10.09 10.35
C ALA A 6 20.30 9.42 10.06
N PHE A 7 21.17 9.27 11.07
CA PHE A 7 22.46 8.58 10.91
C PHE A 7 22.29 7.12 10.48
N THR A 8 21.32 6.41 11.07
CA THR A 8 21.02 5.02 10.70
C THR A 8 20.58 4.90 9.24
N THR A 9 19.74 5.82 8.76
CA THR A 9 19.29 5.84 7.37
C THR A 9 20.45 6.07 6.40
N VAL A 10 21.34 7.01 6.72
CA VAL A 10 22.54 7.29 5.90
C VAL A 10 23.48 6.10 5.88
N ALA A 11 23.73 5.47 7.04
CA ALA A 11 24.58 4.29 7.14
C ALA A 11 24.02 3.11 6.32
N MET A 12 22.71 2.85 6.43
CA MET A 12 22.05 1.83 5.63
C MET A 12 22.08 2.15 4.13
N GLY A 13 21.89 3.41 3.74
CA GLY A 13 22.00 3.84 2.34
C GLY A 13 23.39 3.61 1.77
N SER A 14 24.44 3.96 2.51
CA SER A 14 25.83 3.71 2.13
C SER A 14 26.13 2.20 2.01
N GLN A 15 25.65 1.39 2.96
CA GLN A 15 25.81 -0.06 2.92
C GLN A 15 25.06 -0.70 1.75
N SER A 16 23.82 -0.26 1.50
CA SER A 16 22.99 -0.69 0.38
C SER A 16 23.70 -0.41 -0.96
N TYR A 17 24.23 0.81 -1.15
CA TYR A 17 24.97 1.18 -2.34
C TYR A 17 26.23 0.34 -2.56
N ARG A 18 27.01 0.10 -1.50
CA ARG A 18 28.26 -0.69 -1.61
C ARG A 18 28.04 -2.18 -1.86
N SER A 19 26.94 -2.73 -1.34
CA SER A 19 26.65 -4.18 -1.43
C SER A 19 25.66 -4.54 -2.55
N GLY A 20 25.00 -3.55 -3.15
CA GLY A 20 23.93 -3.75 -4.12
C GLY A 20 22.67 -4.41 -3.54
N ARG A 21 22.46 -4.31 -2.23
CA ARG A 21 21.32 -4.96 -1.52
C ARG A 21 20.35 -3.95 -0.96
N VAL A 22 19.08 -4.33 -0.91
CA VAL A 22 18.04 -3.58 -0.18
C VAL A 22 18.06 -4.02 1.27
N LEU A 23 17.94 -3.08 2.21
CA LEU A 23 18.05 -3.35 3.65
C LEU A 23 16.81 -2.83 4.39
N PHE A 24 16.39 -3.56 5.42
CA PHE A 24 15.44 -3.11 6.43
C PHE A 24 16.15 -2.87 7.77
N TRP A 25 15.53 -2.05 8.63
CA TRP A 25 16.00 -1.82 9.99
C TRP A 25 15.29 -2.77 10.96
N ASP A 26 16.05 -3.59 11.68
CA ASP A 26 15.55 -4.37 12.83
C ASP A 26 15.70 -3.53 14.10
N GLU A 27 14.60 -2.99 14.60
CA GLU A 27 14.58 -2.18 15.82
C GLU A 27 14.98 -2.96 17.07
N LYS A 28 14.68 -4.26 17.14
CA LYS A 28 14.98 -5.10 18.31
C LYS A 28 16.46 -5.45 18.34
N GLY A 29 16.99 -5.88 17.21
CA GLY A 29 18.41 -6.19 17.05
C GLY A 29 19.29 -4.96 16.85
N ARG A 30 18.70 -3.78 16.61
CA ARG A 30 19.36 -2.51 16.27
C ARG A 30 20.38 -2.67 15.14
N LYS A 31 19.99 -3.38 14.08
CA LYS A 31 20.89 -3.71 12.96
C LYS A 31 20.17 -3.67 11.61
N PRO A 32 20.89 -3.36 10.51
CA PRO A 32 20.38 -3.58 9.17
C PRO A 32 20.24 -5.08 8.90
N VAL A 33 19.13 -5.48 8.29
CA VAL A 33 18.89 -6.84 7.80
C VAL A 33 18.54 -6.78 6.31
N GLU A 34 18.75 -7.89 5.59
CA GLU A 34 18.40 -7.94 4.17
C GLU A 34 16.89 -7.81 3.99
N ALA A 35 16.48 -6.96 3.05
CA ALA A 35 15.07 -6.78 2.76
C ALA A 35 14.50 -8.00 2.05
N ASP A 36 13.22 -8.27 2.29
CA ASP A 36 12.47 -9.34 1.69
C ASP A 36 11.17 -8.82 1.05
N GLY A 37 10.39 -9.73 0.47
CA GLY A 37 9.10 -9.42 -0.14
C GLY A 37 8.00 -9.02 0.86
N SER A 38 8.27 -8.99 2.17
CA SER A 38 7.23 -8.73 3.18
C SER A 38 6.61 -7.34 3.04
N TRP A 39 7.36 -6.34 2.58
CA TRP A 39 6.83 -5.00 2.32
C TRP A 39 5.71 -5.04 1.27
N ALA A 40 5.96 -5.69 0.13
CA ALA A 40 4.97 -5.84 -0.94
C ALA A 40 3.76 -6.66 -0.46
N ALA A 41 4.00 -7.79 0.22
CA ALA A 41 2.93 -8.63 0.77
C ALA A 41 2.03 -7.88 1.77
N ASN A 42 2.62 -7.02 2.61
CA ASN A 42 1.87 -6.20 3.57
C ASN A 42 1.01 -5.13 2.87
N LEU A 43 1.52 -4.51 1.81
CA LEU A 43 0.74 -3.56 1.00
C LEU A 43 -0.40 -4.25 0.27
N GLU A 44 -0.17 -5.42 -0.33
CA GLU A 44 -1.22 -6.20 -0.98
C GLU A 44 -2.29 -6.64 0.02
N LYS A 45 -1.89 -7.13 1.19
CA LYS A 45 -2.82 -7.50 2.26
C LYS A 45 -3.67 -6.30 2.67
N ARG A 46 -3.05 -5.13 2.86
CA ARG A 46 -3.76 -3.89 3.21
C ARG A 46 -4.74 -3.47 2.12
N SER A 47 -4.33 -3.55 0.85
CA SER A 47 -5.17 -3.24 -0.31
C SER A 47 -6.39 -4.16 -0.36
N LYS A 48 -6.20 -5.48 -0.23
CA LYS A 48 -7.29 -6.48 -0.19
C LYS A 48 -8.26 -6.24 0.95
N GLN A 49 -7.77 -5.79 2.10
CA GLN A 49 -8.59 -5.47 3.28
C GLN A 49 -9.30 -4.11 3.18
N ARG A 50 -9.07 -3.34 2.11
CA ARG A 50 -9.49 -1.93 2.00
C ARG A 50 -9.08 -1.12 3.24
N GLY A 51 -7.89 -1.43 3.77
CA GLY A 51 -7.37 -0.84 4.99
C GLY A 51 -7.04 0.64 4.82
N LYS A 52 -7.04 1.38 5.93
CA LYS A 52 -6.73 2.81 5.93
C LYS A 52 -5.30 3.07 5.41
N PRO A 53 -5.12 4.01 4.45
CA PRO A 53 -3.79 4.39 3.98
C PRO A 53 -2.97 5.03 5.11
N SER A 54 -1.65 4.80 5.10
CA SER A 54 -0.72 5.52 5.97
C SER A 54 -0.30 6.79 5.25
N GLN A 55 -0.66 7.94 5.79
CA GLN A 55 -0.31 9.24 5.20
C GLN A 55 1.05 9.71 5.68
N ILE A 56 1.70 10.55 4.87
CA ILE A 56 2.90 11.26 5.28
C ILE A 56 2.57 12.24 6.42
N GLN A 57 3.53 12.47 7.31
CA GLN A 57 3.36 13.43 8.40
C GLN A 57 3.20 14.85 7.83
N GLY A 58 2.16 15.57 8.27
CA GLY A 58 1.79 16.89 7.73
C GLY A 58 0.73 16.84 6.62
N TRP A 59 0.22 15.65 6.28
CA TRP A 59 -0.94 15.52 5.39
C TRP A 59 -2.25 15.86 6.10
N GLU A 60 -2.98 16.83 5.56
CA GLU A 60 -4.26 17.30 6.14
C GLU A 60 -5.49 16.95 5.29
N SER A 61 -5.32 16.46 4.06
CA SER A 61 -6.43 16.22 3.12
C SER A 61 -7.20 14.91 3.36
N GLY A 62 -7.08 14.31 4.54
CA GLY A 62 -7.78 13.08 4.92
C GLY A 62 -7.43 11.89 4.03
N ASP A 63 -8.44 11.21 3.48
CA ASP A 63 -8.25 10.01 2.66
C ASP A 63 -8.32 10.28 1.13
N ARG A 64 -8.40 11.56 0.72
CA ARG A 64 -8.52 11.94 -0.69
C ARG A 64 -7.34 11.41 -1.52
N GLY A 65 -7.65 10.76 -2.64
CA GLY A 65 -6.66 10.16 -3.54
C GLY A 65 -5.94 8.92 -3.01
N SER A 66 -6.22 8.52 -1.76
CA SER A 66 -5.51 7.44 -1.07
C SER A 66 -6.40 6.23 -0.78
N VAL A 67 -7.71 6.37 -0.97
CA VAL A 67 -8.71 5.32 -0.87
C VAL A 67 -9.46 5.19 -2.19
N VAL A 68 -9.62 3.96 -2.66
CA VAL A 68 -10.50 3.66 -3.79
C VAL A 68 -11.94 3.76 -3.32
N VAL A 69 -12.65 4.79 -3.77
CA VAL A 69 -14.10 4.92 -3.61
C VAL A 69 -14.75 4.17 -4.78
N PRO A 70 -15.39 3.01 -4.55
CA PRO A 70 -16.05 2.29 -5.63
C PRO A 70 -17.29 3.09 -6.07
N ASN A 71 -17.44 3.33 -7.37
CA ASN A 71 -18.68 3.87 -7.90
C ASN A 71 -19.78 2.79 -7.87
N ASP A 72 -21.05 3.18 -7.80
CA ASP A 72 -22.18 2.25 -7.64
C ASP A 72 -22.24 1.15 -8.70
N TYR A 73 -21.78 1.42 -9.93
CA TYR A 73 -21.75 0.44 -11.02
C TYR A 73 -20.61 -0.58 -10.90
N MET A 74 -19.60 -0.35 -10.03
CA MET A 74 -18.51 -1.32 -9.82
C MET A 74 -18.99 -2.59 -9.10
N LYS A 75 -20.19 -2.59 -8.52
CA LYS A 75 -20.85 -3.82 -8.01
C LYS A 75 -21.25 -4.78 -9.13
N LEU A 76 -21.38 -4.28 -10.36
CA LEU A 76 -21.69 -5.05 -11.56
C LEU A 76 -20.42 -5.62 -12.20
N ALA A 77 -19.22 -5.22 -11.72
CA ALA A 77 -17.96 -5.76 -12.21
C ALA A 77 -17.75 -7.16 -11.61
N GLY A 78 -18.03 -8.17 -12.43
CA GLY A 78 -17.83 -9.59 -12.12
C GLY A 78 -18.06 -10.43 -13.36
N PRO A 79 -17.68 -11.73 -13.35
CA PRO A 79 -18.06 -12.65 -14.42
C PRO A 79 -19.58 -12.64 -14.59
N TRP A 80 -20.07 -12.71 -15.82
CA TRP A 80 -21.50 -12.88 -16.08
C TRP A 80 -21.98 -14.18 -15.43
N THR A 81 -22.62 -14.09 -14.27
CA THR A 81 -23.14 -15.24 -13.52
C THR A 81 -24.65 -15.33 -13.74
N GLY A 82 -25.05 -16.04 -14.79
CA GLY A 82 -26.46 -16.33 -15.12
C GLY A 82 -26.98 -15.56 -16.34
N ASP A 83 -28.02 -16.09 -16.99
CA ASP A 83 -28.62 -15.56 -18.23
C ASP A 83 -29.42 -14.24 -18.05
N THR A 84 -29.32 -13.58 -16.89
CA THR A 84 -30.08 -12.35 -16.58
C THR A 84 -29.14 -11.16 -16.52
N ASP A 85 -29.36 -10.21 -17.43
CA ASP A 85 -28.67 -8.92 -17.44
C ASP A 85 -28.96 -8.14 -16.14
N PRO A 86 -27.92 -7.71 -15.40
CA PRO A 86 -28.12 -6.91 -14.20
C PRO A 86 -28.50 -5.44 -14.48
N ALA A 87 -28.58 -4.99 -15.73
CA ALA A 87 -29.16 -3.71 -16.09
C ALA A 87 -30.70 -3.77 -15.98
N PRO A 88 -31.36 -2.93 -15.16
CA PRO A 88 -32.82 -2.85 -15.17
C PRO A 88 -33.30 -2.32 -16.53
N GLU A 89 -34.32 -2.98 -17.10
CA GLU A 89 -34.93 -2.73 -18.42
C GLU A 89 -35.67 -1.37 -18.55
N THR A 90 -35.32 -0.37 -17.74
CA THR A 90 -35.96 0.95 -17.74
C THR A 90 -34.92 2.06 -17.90
N ALA A 91 -34.21 2.01 -19.02
CA ALA A 91 -33.43 3.13 -19.53
C ALA A 91 -33.58 3.25 -21.05
N GLY A 92 -34.81 3.47 -21.51
CA GLY A 92 -35.05 3.86 -22.90
C GLY A 92 -36.53 3.85 -23.30
N GLY A 93 -37.12 5.04 -23.43
CA GLY A 93 -38.39 5.28 -24.13
C GLY A 93 -39.57 5.62 -23.24
#